data_AF-A0A0J1FGG6-F1
#
_entry.id   AF-A0A0J1FGG6-F1
#
_cell.length_a   1.000
_cell.length_b   1.000
_cell.length_c   1.000
_cell.angle_alpha   90.00
_cell.angle_beta   90.00
_cell.angle_gamma   90.00
#
_symmetry.space_group_name_H-M   'P 1'
#
loop_
_entity.id
_entity.type
_entity.pdbx_description
1 polymer ?
#
loop_
_entity_poly.entity_id
_entity_poly.type
_entity_poly.pdbx_seq_one_letter_code
_entity_poly.pdbx_strand_id
1 'polypeptide(L)'
;MAIVRSEVLSVVILWFGVISAVILFNLPFGYWRASVRKFSRPWFLAVHLPVPFVIFMRIYFRLGWYWTTYPVLVGAFFAGQWLGGRVYRRLGRSIKATSCLIVDLFTLWSEGREDRA
;
A
#
# COMPACT_ATOMS: atom_id res chain seq x y z
N MET A 1 31.13 18.85 -8.53
CA MET A 1 30.16 18.66 -7.41
C MET A 1 28.69 18.85 -7.81
N ALA A 2 28.32 19.83 -8.63
CA ALA A 2 26.91 20.07 -9.01
C ALA A 2 26.24 18.90 -9.78
N ILE A 3 26.95 18.28 -10.73
CA ILE A 3 26.45 17.16 -11.54
C ILE A 3 26.18 15.90 -10.69
N VAL A 4 27.09 15.55 -9.78
CA VAL A 4 26.91 14.41 -8.87
C VAL A 4 25.71 14.63 -7.95
N ARG A 5 25.50 15.87 -7.50
CA ARG A 5 24.36 16.24 -6.63
C ARG A 5 23.02 16.06 -7.35
N SER A 6 22.91 16.44 -8.63
CA SER A 6 21.68 16.27 -9.40
C SER A 6 21.34 14.81 -9.69
N GLU A 7 22.34 13.97 -9.99
CA GLU A 7 22.14 12.53 -10.18
C GLU A 7 21.64 11.85 -8.89
N VAL A 8 22.28 12.15 -7.76
CA VAL A 8 21.87 11.62 -6.45
C VAL A 8 20.45 12.06 -6.10
N LEU A 9 20.11 13.33 -6.34
CA LEU A 9 18.76 13.84 -6.07
C LEU A 9 17.69 13.13 -6.89
N SER A 10 17.93 12.93 -8.19
CA SER A 10 17.02 12.20 -9.08
C SER A 10 16.79 10.76 -8.63
N VAL A 11 17.85 10.05 -8.23
CA VAL A 11 17.76 8.68 -7.70
C VAL A 11 16.97 8.65 -6.39
N VAL A 12 17.23 9.58 -5.46
CA VAL A 12 16.52 9.66 -4.19
C VAL A 12 15.03 9.91 -4.42
N ILE A 13 14.67 10.86 -5.29
CA ILE A 13 13.27 11.17 -5.64
C ILE A 13 12.59 9.94 -6.25
N LEU A 14 13.27 9.23 -7.14
CA LEU A 14 12.76 7.99 -7.74
C LEU A 14 12.46 6.94 -6.67
N TRP A 15 13.38 6.69 -5.73
CA TRP A 15 13.19 5.73 -4.65
C TRP A 15 12.00 6.09 -3.76
N PHE A 16 11.91 7.35 -3.33
CA PHE A 16 10.76 7.82 -2.55
C PHE A 16 9.44 7.66 -3.32
N GLY A 17 9.44 7.96 -4.61
CA GLY A 17 8.28 7.77 -5.49
C GLY A 17 7.84 6.31 -5.57
N VAL A 18 8.78 5.39 -5.83
CA VAL A 18 8.47 3.95 -5.93
C VAL A 18 7.99 3.41 -4.59
N ILE A 19 8.67 3.71 -3.49
CA ILE A 19 8.27 3.25 -2.14
C ILE A 19 6.86 3.74 -1.82
N SER A 20 6.57 5.02 -2.08
CA SER A 20 5.24 5.59 -1.84
C SER A 20 4.19 4.91 -2.71
N ALA A 21 4.46 4.70 -4.00
CA ALA A 21 3.55 3.99 -4.91
C ALA A 21 3.27 2.56 -4.43
N VAL A 22 4.29 1.82 -3.99
CA VAL A 22 4.14 0.47 -3.46
C VAL A 22 3.27 0.45 -2.20
N ILE A 23 3.50 1.37 -1.26
CA ILE A 23 2.71 1.47 -0.02
C ILE A 23 1.25 1.81 -0.34
N LEU A 24 1.03 2.85 -1.14
CA LEU A 24 -0.32 3.33 -1.49
C LEU A 24 -1.10 2.27 -2.26
N PHE A 25 -0.46 1.60 -3.23
CA PHE A 25 -1.08 0.51 -3.96
C PHE A 25 -1.42 -0.67 -3.04
N ASN A 26 -0.55 -1.00 -2.08
CA ASN A 26 -0.79 -2.11 -1.13
C ASN A 26 -1.85 -1.80 -0.06
N LEU A 27 -2.20 -0.54 0.16
CA LEU A 27 -3.15 -0.12 1.18
C LEU A 27 -4.55 -0.75 1.01
N PRO A 28 -5.21 -0.67 -0.17
CA PRO A 28 -6.50 -1.33 -0.40
C PRO A 28 -6.40 -2.85 -0.35
N PHE A 29 -5.30 -3.46 -0.79
CA PHE A 29 -5.12 -4.92 -0.69
C PHE A 29 -4.92 -5.36 0.77
N GLY A 30 -4.20 -4.59 1.58
CA GLY A 30 -4.07 -4.82 3.01
C GLY A 30 -5.40 -4.69 3.75
N TYR A 31 -6.25 -3.78 3.31
CA TYR A 31 -7.62 -3.62 3.79
C TYR A 31 -8.46 -4.85 3.47
N TRP A 32 -8.51 -5.23 2.19
CA TRP A 32 -9.27 -6.39 1.71
C TRP A 32 -8.81 -7.70 2.35
N ARG A 33 -7.49 -7.88 2.52
CA ARG A 33 -6.92 -9.03 3.22
C ARG A 33 -7.41 -9.15 4.67
N ALA A 34 -7.70 -8.03 5.33
CA ALA A 34 -8.20 -8.00 6.69
C ALA A 34 -9.72 -8.24 6.78
N SER A 35 -10.48 -8.00 5.72
CA SER A 35 -11.93 -8.22 5.67
C SER A 35 -12.33 -9.68 5.37
N VAL A 36 -11.39 -10.50 4.87
CA VAL A 36 -11.65 -11.89 4.48
C VAL A 36 -11.03 -12.92 5.42
N ARG A 37 -11.57 -14.15 5.42
CA ARG A 37 -11.03 -15.26 6.23
C ARG A 37 -9.61 -15.63 5.79
N LYS A 38 -8.69 -15.76 6.75
CA LYS A 38 -7.31 -16.21 6.50
C LYS A 38 -7.30 -17.56 5.75
N PHE A 39 -6.36 -17.71 4.80
CA PHE A 39 -6.21 -18.89 3.94
C PHE A 39 -7.40 -19.22 3.02
N SER A 40 -8.34 -18.28 2.83
CA SER A 40 -9.34 -18.40 1.77
C SER A 40 -8.75 -18.00 0.41
N ARG A 41 -9.42 -18.38 -0.68
CA ARG A 41 -9.08 -17.91 -2.04
C ARG A 41 -8.92 -16.39 -2.13
N PRO A 42 -9.89 -15.55 -1.69
CA PRO A 42 -9.72 -14.10 -1.74
C PRO A 42 -8.58 -13.59 -0.86
N TRP A 43 -8.28 -14.24 0.27
CA TRP A 43 -7.11 -13.90 1.07
C TRP A 43 -5.80 -14.12 0.31
N PHE A 44 -5.71 -15.23 -0.42
CA PHE A 44 -4.56 -15.53 -1.27
C PHE A 44 -4.40 -14.48 -2.37
N LEU A 45 -5.48 -14.12 -3.07
CA LEU A 45 -5.48 -13.06 -4.08
C LEU A 45 -5.05 -11.70 -3.50
N ALA A 46 -5.57 -11.32 -2.33
CA ALA A 46 -5.24 -10.05 -1.70
C ALA A 46 -3.74 -9.92 -1.35
N VAL A 47 -3.06 -11.04 -1.06
CA VAL A 47 -1.62 -11.07 -0.82
C VAL A 47 -0.82 -11.13 -2.13
N HIS A 48 -1.25 -11.94 -3.09
CA HIS A 48 -0.43 -12.23 -4.27
C HIS A 48 -0.62 -11.23 -5.40
N LEU A 49 -1.79 -10.62 -5.60
CA LEU A 49 -2.01 -9.62 -6.66
C LEU A 49 -1.06 -8.41 -6.60
N PRO A 50 -0.74 -7.84 -5.41
CA PRO A 50 0.22 -6.75 -5.35
C PRO A 50 1.68 -7.18 -5.55
N VAL A 51 2.02 -8.48 -5.51
CA VAL A 51 3.41 -8.94 -5.73
C VAL A 51 3.86 -8.74 -7.19
N PRO A 52 3.11 -9.17 -8.23
CA PRO A 52 3.39 -8.83 -9.63
C PRO A 52 3.53 -7.33 -9.88
N PHE A 53 2.74 -6.50 -9.20
CA PHE A 53 2.85 -5.05 -9.31
C PHE A 53 4.21 -4.53 -8.81
N VAL A 54 4.70 -5.01 -7.66
CA VAL A 54 6.04 -4.64 -7.16
C VAL A 54 7.14 -5.13 -8.09
N ILE A 55 7.01 -6.35 -8.63
CA ILE A 55 7.97 -6.89 -9.62
C ILE A 55 7.97 -6.04 -10.89
N PHE A 56 6.80 -5.64 -11.37
CA PHE A 56 6.67 -4.76 -12.53
C PHE A 56 7.35 -3.40 -12.28
N MET A 57 7.08 -2.76 -11.14
CA MET A 57 7.74 -1.49 -10.77
C MET A 57 9.26 -1.61 -10.74
N ARG A 58 9.77 -2.75 -10.25
CA ARG A 58 11.21 -3.03 -10.21
C ARG A 58 11.84 -3.10 -11.59
N ILE A 59 11.18 -3.77 -12.53
CA ILE A 59 11.66 -3.94 -13.91
C ILE A 59 11.52 -2.61 -14.68
N TYR A 60 10.38 -1.95 -14.55
CA TYR A 60 10.06 -0.70 -15.25
C TYR A 60 11.04 0.43 -14.88
N PHE A 61 11.29 0.63 -13.59
CA PHE A 61 12.23 1.64 -13.11
C PHE A 61 13.69 1.17 -13.03
N ARG A 62 13.97 -0.04 -13.50
CA ARG A 62 15.33 -0.64 -13.54
C ARG A 62 16.08 -0.50 -12.21
N LEU A 63 15.42 -0.81 -11.09
CA LEU A 63 15.90 -0.54 -9.72
C LEU A 63 17.19 -1.28 -9.30
N GLY A 64 17.91 -1.93 -10.23
CA GLY A 64 19.12 -2.71 -9.99
C GLY A 64 18.82 -4.02 -9.26
N TRP A 65 19.58 -5.08 -9.52
CA TRP A 65 19.39 -6.40 -8.86
C TRP A 65 20.22 -6.56 -7.59
N TYR A 66 20.57 -5.44 -6.94
CA TYR A 66 21.34 -5.45 -5.70
C TYR A 66 20.51 -5.95 -4.52
N TRP A 67 21.12 -6.81 -3.70
CA TRP A 67 20.51 -7.38 -2.51
C TRP A 67 19.91 -6.33 -1.56
N THR A 68 20.52 -5.15 -1.46
CA THR A 68 20.07 -4.04 -0.60
C THR A 68 18.71 -3.48 -0.97
N THR A 69 18.31 -3.59 -2.24
CA THR A 69 17.04 -3.03 -2.74
C THR A 69 15.83 -3.89 -2.38
N TYR A 70 16.04 -5.19 -2.15
CA TYR A 70 14.95 -6.13 -1.86
C TYR A 70 14.33 -5.86 -0.48
N PRO A 71 15.08 -5.76 0.64
CA PRO A 71 14.50 -5.43 1.93
C PRO A 71 13.71 -4.12 1.92
N VAL A 72 14.14 -3.13 1.13
CA VAL A 72 13.43 -1.84 1.02
C VAL A 72 12.06 -2.03 0.37
N LEU A 73 11.98 -2.68 -0.79
CA LEU A 73 10.71 -2.90 -1.49
C LEU A 73 9.80 -3.88 -0.75
N VAL A 74 10.37 -4.94 -0.17
CA VAL A 74 9.65 -5.91 0.66
C VAL A 74 9.11 -5.24 1.92
N GLY A 75 9.91 -4.39 2.57
CA GLY A 75 9.49 -3.59 3.71
C GLY A 75 8.34 -2.65 3.36
N ALA A 76 8.43 -1.95 2.22
CA ALA A 76 7.36 -1.08 1.72
C ALA A 76 6.07 -1.85 1.44
N PHE A 77 6.17 -3.04 0.82
CA PHE A 77 5.05 -3.93 0.56
C PHE A 77 4.35 -4.34 1.86
N PHE A 78 5.10 -4.84 2.84
CA PHE A 78 4.55 -5.24 4.13
C PHE A 78 3.98 -4.06 4.92
N ALA A 79 4.62 -2.89 4.84
CA ALA A 79 4.12 -1.66 5.46
C ALA A 79 2.74 -1.27 4.91
N GLY A 80 2.57 -1.27 3.59
CA GLY A 80 1.26 -1.00 2.96
C GLY A 80 0.19 -2.02 3.36
N GLN A 81 0.53 -3.32 3.35
CA GLN A 81 -0.36 -4.41 3.77
C GLN A 81 -0.77 -4.34 5.24
N TRP A 82 0.16 -3.91 6.11
CA TRP A 82 -0.10 -3.74 7.54
C TRP A 82 -0.94 -2.50 7.82
N LEU A 83 -0.63 -1.37 7.18
CA LEU A 83 -1.39 -0.12 7.27
C LEU A 83 -2.83 -0.33 6.82
N GLY A 84 -3.04 -0.94 5.65
CA GLY A 84 -4.38 -1.26 5.15
C GLY A 84 -5.20 -2.10 6.14
N GLY A 85 -4.61 -3.15 6.70
CA GLY A 85 -5.28 -3.98 7.70
C GLY A 85 -5.54 -3.25 9.03
N ARG A 86 -4.70 -2.27 9.40
CA ARG A 86 -4.92 -1.44 10.58
C ARG A 86 -6.04 -0.41 10.36
N VAL A 87 -6.18 0.12 9.14
CA VAL A 87 -7.32 0.96 8.75
C VAL A 87 -8.62 0.17 8.85
N TYR A 88 -8.67 -1.07 8.33
CA TYR A 88 -9.86 -1.94 8.48
C TYR A 88 -10.28 -2.15 9.93
N ARG A 89 -9.32 -2.48 10.82
CA ARG A 89 -9.62 -2.68 12.25
C ARG A 89 -10.01 -1.40 12.99
N ARG A 90 -9.66 -0.22 12.47
CA ARG A 90 -10.07 1.08 13.02
C ARG A 90 -11.47 1.44 12.51
N LEU A 91 -11.71 1.34 11.21
CA LEU A 91 -13.02 1.60 10.60
C LEU A 91 -14.08 0.64 11.14
N GLY A 92 -13.77 -0.65 11.30
CA GLY A 92 -14.68 -1.63 11.88
C GLY A 92 -15.06 -1.39 13.35
N ARG A 93 -14.42 -0.44 14.04
CA ARG A 93 -14.87 0.03 15.37
C ARG A 93 -15.88 1.16 15.31
N SER A 94 -15.88 1.92 14.22
CA SER A 94 -16.75 3.09 14.03
C SER A 94 -17.96 2.77 13.17
N ILE A 95 -17.80 1.95 12.12
CA ILE A 95 -18.82 1.61 11.13
C ILE A 95 -18.86 0.10 10.85
N LYS A 96 -19.94 -0.39 10.22
CA LYS A 96 -20.01 -1.75 9.67
C LYS A 96 -19.10 -1.87 8.44
N ALA A 97 -17.82 -2.12 8.66
CA ALA A 97 -16.80 -2.16 7.61
C ALA A 97 -17.08 -3.25 6.56
N THR A 98 -17.03 -2.86 5.29
CA THR A 98 -17.14 -3.73 4.12
C THR A 98 -15.76 -4.21 3.64
N SER A 99 -15.70 -4.89 2.50
CA SER A 99 -14.43 -5.34 1.90
C SER A 99 -13.72 -4.26 1.08
N CYS A 100 -14.32 -3.08 0.89
CA CYS A 100 -13.79 -2.01 0.05
C CYS A 100 -13.41 -0.79 0.88
N LEU A 101 -12.12 -0.45 0.90
CA LEU A 101 -11.59 0.70 1.62
C LEU A 101 -12.25 2.02 1.20
N ILE A 102 -12.51 2.20 -0.10
CA ILE A 102 -13.05 3.45 -0.65
C ILE A 102 -14.47 3.69 -0.16
N VAL A 103 -15.30 2.63 -0.18
CA VAL A 103 -16.68 2.69 0.29
C VAL A 103 -16.71 3.03 1.78
N ASP A 104 -15.92 2.33 2.58
CA ASP A 104 -15.91 2.52 4.03
C ASP A 104 -15.38 3.91 4.44
N LEU A 105 -14.42 4.47 3.69
CA LEU A 105 -13.97 5.85 3.89
C LEU A 105 -15.07 6.87 3.54
N PHE A 106 -15.81 6.63 2.46
CA PHE A 106 -16.91 7.50 2.05
C PHE A 106 -18.07 7.45 3.05
N THR A 107 -18.43 6.25 3.53
CA THR A 107 -19.43 6.06 4.59
C THR A 107 -19.04 6.80 5.86
N LEU A 108 -17.81 6.61 6.35
CA LEU A 108 -17.31 7.32 7.54
C LEU A 108 -17.39 8.84 7.37
N TRP A 109 -17.02 9.35 6.20
CA TRP A 109 -17.06 10.79 5.92
C TRP A 109 -18.49 11.33 5.85
N SER A 110 -19.45 10.53 5.38
CA SER A 110 -20.87 10.89 5.35
C SER A 110 -21.44 10.98 6.76
N GLU A 111 -21.25 9.96 7.59
CA GLU A 111 -21.72 9.94 9.00
C GLU A 111 -21.12 11.11 9.80
N GLY A 112 -19.80 11.36 9.68
CA GLY A 112 -19.16 12.48 10.35
C GLY A 112 -19.50 13.88 9.80
N ARG A 113 -20.25 13.97 8.69
CA ARG A 113 -20.86 15.23 8.25
C ARG A 113 -22.22 15.43 8.92
N GLU A 114 -23.02 14.37 9.03
CA GLU A 114 -24.37 14.43 9.60
C GLU A 114 -24.33 14.79 11.10
N ASP A 115 -23.35 14.28 11.85
CA ASP A 115 -23.14 14.64 13.27
C ASP A 115 -22.73 16.11 13.51
N ARG A 116 -22.37 16.85 12.45
CA ARG A 116 -21.91 18.27 12.52
C ARG A 116 -22.91 19.27 11.93
N ALA A 117 -24.00 18.79 11.34
CA ALA A 117 -25.10 19.62 10.82
C ALA A 117 -26.17 19.81 11.90
#